data_AF-A0A2S2QIP6-F1
#
_entry.id   AF-A0A2S2QIP6-F1
#
_cell.length_a   1.000
_cell.length_b   1.000
_cell.length_c   1.000
_cell.angle_alpha   90.00
_cell.angle_beta   90.00
_cell.angle_gamma   90.00
#
_symmetry.space_group_name_H-M   'P 1'
#
loop_
_entity.id
_entity.type
_entity.pdbx_description
1 polymer ?
#
loop_
_entity_poly.entity_id
_entity_poly.type
_entity_poly.pdbx_seq_one_letter_code
_entity_poly.pdbx_strand_id
1 'polypeptide(L)'
;MLERPCSAWLWLLLLLVFDVVFRVDCFNLDMRWPIVKRGELDSYFGYSVAGHQSLDENGAVNQSWILVGAPLGQNLQPGTKRSGALWKCPLTSLYSDCEQVVTDGKRRVNNGPYDPSK
;
A
#
# COMPACT_ATOMS: atom_id res chain seq x y z
N MET A 1 36.14 7.26 -52.91
CA MET A 1 34.87 6.81 -52.33
C MET A 1 34.81 7.38 -50.91
N LEU A 2 34.35 8.64 -50.78
CA LEU A 2 34.32 9.37 -49.51
C LEU A 2 32.84 9.49 -49.13
N GLU A 3 32.35 8.53 -48.33
CA GLU A 3 31.02 8.59 -47.71
C GLU A 3 30.93 9.90 -46.90
N ARG A 4 30.04 10.81 -47.30
CA ARG A 4 29.97 12.15 -46.70
C ARG A 4 29.46 12.05 -45.25
N PRO A 5 30.17 12.59 -44.25
CA PRO A 5 29.76 12.54 -42.84
C PRO A 5 28.38 13.18 -42.60
N CYS A 6 27.94 14.10 -43.48
CA CYS A 6 26.64 14.78 -43.44
C CYS A 6 25.43 13.83 -43.45
N SER A 7 25.53 12.67 -44.11
CA SER A 7 24.43 11.67 -44.12
C SER A 7 24.24 11.05 -42.74
N ALA A 8 25.32 10.63 -42.09
CA ALA A 8 25.29 9.94 -40.80
C ALA A 8 24.67 10.78 -39.67
N TRP A 9 24.95 12.08 -39.63
CA TRP A 9 24.36 13.00 -38.64
C TRP A 9 22.86 13.20 -38.85
N LEU A 10 22.39 13.22 -40.10
CA LEU A 10 20.97 13.33 -40.41
C LEU A 10 20.22 12.07 -39.96
N TRP A 11 20.77 10.88 -40.22
CA TRP A 11 20.19 9.61 -39.74
C TRP A 11 20.17 9.51 -38.22
N LEU A 12 21.25 9.92 -37.55
CA LEU A 12 21.30 9.94 -36.08
C LEU A 12 20.23 10.88 -35.49
N LEU A 13 20.06 12.07 -36.08
CA LEU A 13 19.06 13.04 -35.64
C LEU A 13 17.64 12.51 -35.87
N LEU A 14 17.39 11.85 -37.00
CA LEU A 14 16.11 11.19 -37.29
C LEU A 14 15.80 10.04 -36.32
N LEU A 15 16.80 9.21 -35.96
CA LEU A 15 16.62 8.14 -34.97
C LEU A 15 16.36 8.68 -33.57
N LEU A 16 17.03 9.76 -33.17
CA LEU A 16 16.78 10.42 -31.88
C LEU A 16 15.38 11.04 -31.84
N VAL A 17 14.96 11.70 -32.92
CA VAL A 17 13.59 12.23 -33.04
C VAL A 17 12.57 11.09 -33.01
N PHE A 18 12.84 9.97 -33.68
CA PHE A 18 11.96 8.79 -33.65
C PHE A 18 11.84 8.20 -32.24
N ASP A 19 12.96 7.99 -31.54
CA ASP A 19 12.93 7.47 -30.16
C ASP A 19 12.15 8.40 -29.21
N VAL A 20 12.33 9.72 -29.35
CA VAL A 20 11.62 10.72 -28.53
C VAL A 20 10.12 10.78 -28.87
N VAL A 21 9.76 10.67 -30.15
CA VAL A 21 8.37 10.77 -30.63
C VAL A 21 7.57 9.49 -30.38
N PHE A 22 8.22 8.32 -30.40
CA PHE A 22 7.56 7.01 -30.29
C PHE A 22 7.79 6.31 -28.94
N ARG A 23 8.11 7.07 -27.88
CA ARG A 23 8.07 6.51 -26.51
C ARG A 23 6.64 6.08 -26.18
N VAL A 24 6.48 4.80 -25.86
CA VAL A 24 5.24 4.25 -25.32
C VAL A 24 5.55 3.66 -23.96
N ASP A 25 4.82 4.11 -22.94
CA ASP A 25 4.88 3.52 -21.60
C ASP A 25 3.80 2.44 -21.47
N CYS A 26 4.23 1.23 -21.15
CA CYS A 26 3.34 0.10 -20.88
C CYS A 26 3.18 -0.11 -19.38
N PHE A 27 1.97 -0.47 -18.93
CA PHE A 27 1.72 -0.86 -17.54
C PHE A 27 0.92 -2.17 -17.49
N ASN A 28 1.08 -2.94 -16.41
CA ASN A 28 0.49 -4.26 -16.22
C ASN A 28 -0.48 -4.34 -15.02
N LEU A 29 -1.25 -3.27 -14.79
CA LEU A 29 -2.23 -3.23 -13.71
C LEU A 29 -3.46 -4.08 -14.07
N ASP A 30 -3.73 -5.13 -13.30
CA ASP A 30 -4.94 -5.95 -13.46
C ASP A 30 -6.16 -5.21 -12.89
N MET A 31 -7.07 -4.80 -13.78
CA MET A 31 -8.34 -4.17 -13.40
C MET A 31 -9.52 -5.16 -13.37
N ARG A 32 -9.34 -6.40 -13.84
CA ARG A 32 -10.42 -7.40 -13.90
C ARG A 32 -10.65 -8.06 -12.56
N TRP A 33 -9.58 -8.34 -11.81
CA TRP A 33 -9.65 -9.05 -10.54
C TRP A 33 -8.93 -8.31 -9.40
N PRO A 34 -9.40 -7.11 -9.02
CA PRO A 34 -8.78 -6.37 -7.92
C PRO A 34 -9.06 -7.02 -6.57
N ILE A 35 -8.09 -6.93 -5.66
CA ILE A 35 -8.31 -7.21 -4.24
C ILE A 35 -8.98 -5.97 -3.64
N VAL A 36 -10.22 -6.14 -3.16
CA VAL A 36 -10.99 -5.05 -2.55
C VAL A 36 -11.16 -5.33 -1.07
N LYS A 37 -10.87 -4.34 -0.23
CA LYS A 37 -11.06 -4.41 1.22
C LYS A 37 -12.06 -3.35 1.66
N ARG A 38 -12.97 -3.70 2.56
CA ARG A 38 -14.02 -2.81 3.08
C ARG A 38 -13.88 -2.70 4.60
N GLY A 39 -14.00 -1.48 5.09
CA GLY A 39 -14.05 -1.20 6.52
C GLY A 39 -15.40 -0.69 6.98
N GLU A 40 -15.44 -0.23 8.22
CA GLU A 40 -16.63 0.33 8.86
C GLU A 40 -17.12 1.60 8.12
N LEU A 41 -18.44 1.76 8.03
CA LEU A 41 -19.06 2.95 7.43
C LEU A 41 -18.61 4.22 8.17
N ASP A 42 -18.48 5.33 7.44
CA ASP A 42 -18.09 6.65 7.96
C ASP A 42 -16.72 6.73 8.65
N SER A 43 -15.97 5.63 8.80
CA SER A 43 -14.66 5.59 9.46
C SER A 43 -13.52 6.20 8.64
N TYR A 44 -13.80 6.51 7.36
CA TYR A 44 -12.82 6.90 6.33
C TYR A 44 -11.76 5.80 6.13
N PHE A 45 -12.19 4.54 6.20
CA PHE A 45 -11.35 3.40 5.85
C PHE A 45 -10.78 3.56 4.43
N GLY A 46 -9.46 3.51 4.31
CA GLY A 46 -8.76 3.76 3.05
C GLY A 46 -8.23 5.18 2.91
N TYR A 47 -8.34 6.02 3.95
CA TYR A 47 -7.76 7.37 3.94
C TYR A 47 -6.25 7.36 3.71
N SER A 48 -5.57 6.35 4.23
CA SER A 48 -4.16 6.05 3.94
C SER A 48 -3.95 4.54 3.79
N VAL A 49 -3.01 4.15 2.94
CA VAL A 49 -2.69 2.74 2.66
C VAL A 49 -1.18 2.53 2.58
N ALA A 50 -0.70 1.37 3.02
CA ALA A 50 0.70 0.96 2.89
C ALA A 50 0.82 -0.56 2.73
N GLY A 51 1.81 -1.02 1.97
CA GLY A 51 2.20 -2.43 1.96
C GLY A 51 3.10 -2.75 3.16
N HIS A 52 2.92 -3.93 3.76
CA HIS A 52 3.76 -4.40 4.86
C HIS A 52 4.13 -5.88 4.67
N GLN A 53 5.37 -6.22 4.95
CA GLN A 53 5.87 -7.60 4.97
C GLN A 53 6.46 -7.89 6.35
N SER A 54 5.98 -8.95 7.00
CA SER A 54 6.64 -9.50 8.18
C SER A 54 7.73 -10.47 7.74
N LEU A 55 8.87 -10.40 8.40
CA LEU A 55 10.00 -11.28 8.16
C LEU A 55 10.10 -12.32 9.29
N ASP A 56 10.53 -13.53 8.95
CA ASP A 56 10.91 -14.54 9.93
C ASP A 56 12.33 -14.29 10.50
N GLU A 57 12.79 -15.14 11.41
CA GLU A 57 14.12 -15.03 12.04
C GLU A 57 15.27 -15.13 11.03
N ASN A 58 15.03 -15.74 9.86
CA ASN A 58 16.00 -15.92 8.79
C ASN A 58 15.92 -14.79 7.75
N GLY A 59 15.02 -13.81 7.92
CA GLY A 59 14.81 -12.69 7.01
C GLY A 59 13.93 -13.02 5.79
N ALA A 60 13.29 -14.19 5.74
CA ALA A 60 12.34 -14.53 4.70
C ALA A 60 10.96 -13.93 4.98
N VAL A 61 10.24 -13.57 3.91
CA VAL A 61 8.88 -13.01 4.04
C VAL A 61 7.94 -14.09 4.56
N ASN A 62 7.39 -13.86 5.75
CA ASN A 62 6.41 -14.74 6.38
C ASN A 62 4.99 -14.37 5.93
N GLN A 63 4.59 -13.10 6.08
CA GLN A 63 3.26 -12.63 5.73
C GLN A 63 3.29 -11.25 5.07
N SER A 64 2.42 -11.05 4.07
CA SER A 64 2.23 -9.75 3.40
C SER A 64 0.83 -9.23 3.68
N TRP A 65 0.74 -7.96 4.06
CA TRP A 65 -0.52 -7.29 4.36
C TRP A 65 -0.62 -5.94 3.68
N ILE A 66 -1.87 -5.50 3.51
CA ILE A 66 -2.21 -4.12 3.24
C ILE A 66 -2.58 -3.49 4.59
N LEU A 67 -1.85 -2.46 4.99
CA LEU A 67 -2.20 -1.62 6.12
C LEU A 67 -3.15 -0.53 5.63
N VAL A 68 -4.24 -0.33 6.38
CA VAL A 68 -5.28 0.65 6.02
C VAL A 68 -5.59 1.53 7.22
N GLY A 69 -5.45 2.84 7.02
CA GLY A 69 -5.86 3.85 7.99
C GLY A 69 -7.34 4.21 7.86
N ALA A 70 -8.00 4.39 9.01
CA ALA A 70 -9.37 4.84 9.14
C ALA A 70 -9.44 5.93 10.25
N PRO A 71 -9.18 7.21 9.93
CA PRO A 71 -8.99 8.27 10.93
C PRO A 71 -10.24 8.56 11.78
N LEU A 72 -11.44 8.20 11.30
CA LEU A 72 -12.68 8.31 12.07
C LEU A 72 -13.17 6.95 12.59
N GLY A 73 -12.37 5.90 12.45
CA GLY A 73 -12.67 4.58 13.00
C GLY A 73 -12.50 4.55 14.52
N GLN A 74 -13.33 3.75 15.20
CA GLN A 74 -13.16 3.53 16.63
C GLN A 74 -11.95 2.63 16.87
N ASN A 75 -11.00 3.08 17.69
CA ASN A 75 -9.85 2.28 18.05
C ASN A 75 -10.14 1.36 19.25
N LEU A 76 -9.18 0.47 19.54
CA LEU A 76 -9.28 -0.46 20.66
C LEU A 76 -8.97 0.16 22.03
N GLN A 77 -8.66 1.46 22.10
CA GLN A 77 -8.41 2.14 23.36
C GLN A 77 -9.74 2.44 24.07
N PRO A 78 -9.81 2.25 25.40
CA PRO A 78 -11.00 2.57 26.17
C PRO A 78 -11.13 4.08 26.39
N GLY A 79 -12.37 4.56 26.48
CA GLY A 79 -12.66 5.97 26.77
C GLY A 79 -12.42 6.93 25.62
N THR A 80 -12.10 6.43 24.42
CA THR A 80 -11.92 7.23 23.20
C THR A 80 -13.18 7.15 22.33
N LYS A 81 -13.35 8.13 21.45
CA LYS A 81 -14.41 8.14 20.44
C LYS A 81 -13.82 8.54 19.10
N ARG A 82 -13.81 7.62 18.13
CA ARG A 82 -13.33 7.86 16.75
C ARG A 82 -11.91 8.45 16.72
N SER A 83 -11.03 7.97 17.58
CA SER A 83 -9.63 8.42 17.68
C SER A 83 -8.73 7.96 16.53
N GLY A 84 -9.25 7.12 15.63
CA GLY A 84 -8.53 6.63 14.46
C GLY A 84 -8.07 5.19 14.65
N ALA A 85 -8.35 4.36 13.65
CA ALA A 85 -8.07 2.94 13.65
C ALA A 85 -7.05 2.57 12.56
N LEU A 86 -6.16 1.63 12.88
CA LEU A 86 -5.28 0.97 11.93
C LEU A 86 -5.77 -0.46 11.70
N TRP A 87 -5.83 -0.88 10.45
CA TRP A 87 -6.23 -2.23 10.05
C TRP A 87 -5.10 -2.91 9.28
N LYS A 88 -4.95 -4.22 9.48
CA LYS A 88 -4.15 -5.10 8.61
C LYS A 88 -5.10 -5.98 7.82
N CYS A 89 -4.91 -6.05 6.51
CA CYS A 89 -5.73 -6.85 5.61
C CYS A 89 -4.84 -7.85 4.86
N PRO A 90 -5.15 -9.15 4.87
CA PRO A 90 -4.39 -10.13 4.10
C PRO A 90 -4.70 -10.02 2.60
N LEU A 91 -3.78 -10.49 1.76
CA LEU A 91 -3.90 -10.49 0.30
C LEU A 91 -4.83 -11.62 -0.21
N THR A 92 -6.08 -11.60 0.25
CA THR A 92 -7.13 -12.54 -0.17
C THR A 92 -8.25 -11.80 -0.94
N SER A 93 -9.12 -12.55 -1.63
CA SER A 93 -10.31 -12.01 -2.30
C SER A 93 -11.48 -11.68 -1.35
N LEU A 94 -11.36 -11.97 -0.05
CA LEU A 94 -12.41 -11.65 0.92
C LEU A 94 -12.42 -10.14 1.19
N TYR A 95 -13.62 -9.56 1.29
CA TYR A 95 -13.78 -8.11 1.45
C TYR A 95 -13.64 -7.64 2.91
N SER A 96 -13.96 -8.50 3.88
CA SER A 96 -14.16 -8.14 5.29
C SER A 96 -13.33 -8.99 6.26
N ASP A 97 -12.12 -9.36 5.84
CA ASP A 97 -11.15 -10.16 6.61
C ASP A 97 -10.00 -9.29 7.17
N CYS A 98 -10.19 -7.97 7.21
CA CYS A 98 -9.26 -7.06 7.84
C CYS A 98 -9.41 -7.13 9.36
N GLU A 99 -8.28 -7.12 10.05
CA GLU A 99 -8.22 -7.13 11.51
C GLU A 99 -7.64 -5.81 12.02
N GLN A 100 -8.23 -5.28 13.09
CA GLN A 100 -7.74 -4.05 13.69
C GLN A 100 -6.42 -4.31 14.41
N VAL A 101 -5.42 -3.47 14.12
CA VAL A 101 -4.10 -3.52 14.76
C VAL A 101 -4.19 -2.80 16.11
N VAL A 102 -3.68 -3.44 17.15
CA VAL A 102 -3.51 -2.82 18.47
C VAL A 102 -2.42 -1.77 18.36
N THR A 103 -2.84 -0.52 18.24
CA THR A 103 -2.01 0.68 18.35
C THR A 103 -2.21 1.23 19.77
N ASP A 104 -1.12 1.65 20.41
CA ASP A 104 -1.07 2.48 21.64
C ASP A 104 -2.03 2.15 22.82
N GLY A 105 -2.56 0.92 22.89
CA GLY A 105 -3.40 0.43 23.96
C GLY A 105 -2.85 -0.88 24.50
N LYS A 106 -2.12 -0.85 25.62
CA LYS A 106 -1.80 -2.07 26.37
C LYS A 106 -3.10 -2.62 26.97
N ARG A 107 -3.80 -3.48 26.25
CA ARG A 107 -4.74 -4.40 26.89
C ARG A 107 -3.91 -5.30 27.80
N ARG A 108 -4.09 -5.21 29.11
CA ARG A 108 -3.67 -6.33 29.96
C ARG A 108 -4.53 -7.52 29.55
N VAL A 109 -3.87 -8.63 29.21
CA VAL A 109 -4.45 -9.90 28.71
C VAL A 109 -5.59 -10.45 29.61
N ASN A 110 -5.80 -9.89 30.81
CA ASN A 110 -6.76 -10.36 31.81
C ASN A 110 -7.71 -9.26 32.35
N ASN A 111 -8.43 -8.51 31.49
CA ASN A 111 -9.43 -7.50 31.92
C ASN A 111 -8.93 -6.48 32.98
N GLY A 112 -7.63 -6.18 32.99
CA GLY A 112 -7.08 -5.15 33.86
C GLY A 112 -7.48 -3.75 33.39
N PRO A 113 -7.63 -2.78 34.31
CA PRO A 113 -7.91 -1.39 33.93
C PRO A 113 -6.80 -0.85 33.01
N TYR A 114 -7.20 0.02 32.10
CA TYR A 114 -6.31 0.76 31.20
C TYR A 114 -5.24 1.51 32.00
N ASP A 115 -3.98 1.36 31.60
CA ASP A 115 -2.84 2.06 32.20
C ASP A 115 -2.36 3.15 31.23
N PRO A 116 -2.70 4.44 31.46
CA PRO A 116 -2.28 5.55 30.60
C PRO A 116 -0.79 5.92 30.78
N SER A 117 -0.07 5.30 31.72
CA SER A 117 1.28 5.73 32.12
C SER A 117 2.42 5.00 31.42
N LYS A 118 2.14 4.09 30.48
CA LYS A 118 3.16 3.18 29.94
C LYS A 118 3.04 2.82 28.47
#